data_AF-A0A848V026-F1
#
_entry.id   AF-A0A848V026-F1
#
_cell.length_a   1.000
_cell.length_b   1.000
_cell.length_c   1.000
_cell.angle_alpha   90.00
_cell.angle_beta   90.00
_cell.angle_gamma   90.00
#
_symmetry.space_group_name_H-M   'P 1'
#
loop_
_entity.id
_entity.type
_entity.pdbx_description
1 polymer ?
#
loop_
_entity_poly.entity_id
_entity_poly.type
_entity_poly.pdbx_seq_one_letter_code
_entity_poly.pdbx_strand_id
1 'polypeptide(L)'
;EEVETELLQNLLENEGFHDYFNTRAADLLNSYLRSDKVIEEVEAYKSQLESGITLQFNAWGSSQETWDADIDYIGIFASMRPDSMRQNFTEFFDLGQIYELDLNTISQDAGFIEVNTIETDEIPWHGHYFEDLTVRLKAVPHSGYTFSHWQETGGTNSEIWVDLSSDTLLTAVFLSSGDPQQLVINEIMYDPEGEDSVAEWIELYNPNEEATNLAGWSLCDEAGNCATLNGIEIQPGEYFVLCRNQVTFENTYPGVQNFSAAFDFNLGNSGDVLTLVDPFGTMADEVGFFPISPWPLVDEGQSIQLSEVNLDNNQGSSWFANDVLLETPGAINQVLTGVIAFEESQFLVYPNPSSDYLRISTNKPRLGLEAKVFTSDGSLVDHFSIIAQDTESVLDIRDYPAGIYVVQIANGDRPHSFTFEKISQ
;
A
#
# COMPACT_ATOMS: atom_id res chain seq x y z
N GLU A 1 3.77 -50.31 -14.59
CA GLU A 1 2.52 -49.72 -15.10
C GLU A 1 1.35 -49.95 -14.15
N GLU A 2 1.14 -51.13 -13.55
CA GLU A 2 0.00 -51.36 -12.61
C GLU A 2 0.09 -50.66 -11.24
N VAL A 3 1.29 -50.47 -10.67
CA VAL A 3 1.45 -49.98 -9.28
C VAL A 3 1.11 -48.49 -9.13
N GLU A 4 1.29 -47.68 -10.17
CA GLU A 4 1.00 -46.24 -10.12
C GLU A 4 -0.51 -45.95 -10.17
N THR A 5 -1.28 -46.78 -10.87
CA THR A 5 -2.74 -46.68 -10.89
C THR A 5 -3.39 -47.27 -9.64
N GLU A 6 -2.77 -48.27 -9.01
CA GLU A 6 -3.30 -48.93 -7.81
C GLU A 6 -3.36 -47.97 -6.61
N LEU A 7 -2.35 -47.11 -6.42
CA LEU A 7 -2.36 -46.11 -5.35
C LEU A 7 -3.54 -45.14 -5.48
N LEU A 8 -3.76 -44.58 -6.68
CA LEU A 8 -4.85 -43.65 -6.91
C LEU A 8 -6.21 -44.33 -6.75
N GLN A 9 -6.36 -45.55 -7.28
CA GLN A 9 -7.58 -46.35 -7.10
C GLN A 9 -7.91 -46.56 -5.62
N ASN A 10 -6.91 -46.97 -4.82
CA ASN A 10 -7.09 -47.18 -3.39
C ASN A 10 -7.41 -45.87 -2.63
N LEU A 11 -6.83 -44.74 -3.04
CA LEU A 11 -7.16 -43.44 -2.44
C LEU A 11 -8.60 -43.04 -2.76
N LEU A 12 -9.08 -43.31 -3.97
CA LEU A 12 -10.46 -43.02 -4.37
C LEU A 12 -11.52 -43.88 -3.66
N GLU A 13 -11.12 -44.97 -2.99
CA GLU A 13 -12.03 -45.72 -2.09
C GLU A 13 -12.30 -44.96 -0.77
N ASN A 14 -11.48 -43.95 -0.43
CA ASN A 14 -11.73 -43.08 0.71
C ASN A 14 -12.67 -41.94 0.31
N GLU A 15 -13.86 -41.91 0.89
CA GLU A 15 -14.91 -40.91 0.60
C GLU A 15 -14.39 -39.46 0.69
N GLY A 16 -13.62 -39.12 1.73
CA GLY A 16 -13.07 -37.77 1.85
C GLY A 16 -12.06 -37.40 0.75
N PHE A 17 -11.23 -38.34 0.31
CA PHE A 17 -10.32 -38.11 -0.82
C PHE A 17 -11.06 -38.11 -2.16
N HIS A 18 -12.06 -38.98 -2.32
CA HIS A 18 -12.93 -39.03 -3.47
C HIS A 18 -13.58 -37.66 -3.72
N ASP A 19 -14.20 -37.09 -2.69
CA ASP A 19 -14.87 -35.80 -2.79
C ASP A 19 -13.86 -34.68 -3.02
N TYR A 20 -12.74 -34.69 -2.30
CA TYR A 20 -11.66 -33.72 -2.52
C TYR A 20 -11.13 -33.75 -3.95
N PHE A 21 -10.90 -34.94 -4.52
CA PHE A 21 -10.39 -35.11 -5.87
C PHE A 21 -11.37 -34.56 -6.91
N ASN A 22 -12.66 -34.90 -6.77
CA ASN A 22 -13.69 -34.46 -7.71
C ASN A 22 -14.00 -32.97 -7.57
N THR A 23 -14.01 -32.43 -6.35
CA THR A 23 -14.13 -30.98 -6.10
C THR A 23 -12.95 -30.24 -6.69
N ARG A 24 -11.72 -30.73 -6.50
CA ARG A 24 -10.54 -30.08 -7.10
C ARG A 24 -10.56 -30.13 -8.63
N ALA A 25 -11.07 -31.19 -9.23
CA ALA A 25 -11.26 -31.26 -10.68
C ALA A 25 -12.31 -30.23 -11.15
N ALA A 26 -13.42 -30.10 -10.44
CA ALA A 26 -14.43 -29.07 -10.72
C ALA A 26 -13.85 -27.65 -10.61
N ASP A 27 -13.08 -27.37 -9.56
CA ASP A 27 -12.41 -26.08 -9.36
C ASP A 27 -11.47 -25.74 -10.53
N LEU A 28 -10.65 -26.69 -10.97
CA LEU A 28 -9.75 -26.48 -12.11
C LEU A 28 -10.53 -26.18 -13.40
N LEU A 29 -11.64 -26.89 -13.64
CA LEU A 29 -12.51 -26.68 -14.80
C LEU A 29 -13.29 -25.35 -14.75
N ASN A 30 -13.47 -24.76 -13.58
CA ASN A 30 -14.06 -23.42 -13.40
C ASN A 30 -13.01 -22.29 -13.36
N SER A 31 -11.72 -22.60 -13.33
CA SER A 31 -10.62 -21.63 -13.24
C SER A 31 -9.64 -21.77 -14.41
N TYR A 32 -8.50 -22.41 -14.18
CA TYR A 32 -7.38 -22.47 -15.13
C TYR A 32 -7.67 -23.30 -16.38
N LEU A 33 -8.55 -24.29 -16.29
CA LEU A 33 -8.92 -25.15 -17.42
C LEU A 33 -10.18 -24.69 -18.15
N ARG A 34 -10.62 -23.45 -17.92
CA ARG A 34 -11.73 -22.84 -18.66
C ARG A 34 -11.31 -22.63 -20.12
N SER A 35 -12.24 -22.85 -21.05
CA SER A 35 -11.94 -22.86 -22.49
C SER A 35 -11.31 -21.56 -22.98
N ASP A 36 -11.84 -20.42 -22.54
CA ASP A 36 -11.32 -19.08 -22.84
C ASP A 36 -9.88 -18.88 -22.31
N LYS A 37 -9.59 -19.30 -21.08
CA LYS A 37 -8.25 -19.17 -20.47
C LYS A 37 -7.21 -20.03 -21.19
N VAL A 38 -7.56 -21.27 -21.52
CA VAL A 38 -6.64 -22.15 -22.25
C VAL A 38 -6.41 -21.61 -23.67
N ILE A 39 -7.45 -21.12 -24.35
CA ILE A 39 -7.32 -20.54 -25.70
C ILE A 39 -6.51 -19.24 -25.68
N GLU A 40 -6.70 -18.39 -24.66
CA GLU A 40 -5.91 -17.17 -24.44
C GLU A 40 -4.41 -17.50 -24.34
N GLU A 41 -4.05 -18.49 -23.54
CA GLU A 41 -2.67 -18.97 -23.41
C GLU A 41 -2.11 -19.52 -24.74
N VAL A 42 -2.91 -20.32 -25.47
CA VAL A 42 -2.50 -20.86 -26.78
C VAL A 42 -2.18 -19.74 -27.77
N GLU A 43 -3.04 -18.72 -27.85
CA GLU A 43 -2.80 -17.57 -28.74
C GLU A 43 -1.60 -16.72 -28.26
N ALA A 44 -1.39 -16.58 -26.95
CA ALA A 44 -0.21 -15.91 -26.41
C ALA A 44 1.10 -16.61 -26.83
N TYR A 45 1.17 -17.94 -26.73
CA TYR A 45 2.33 -18.71 -27.20
C TYR A 45 2.50 -18.65 -28.72
N LYS A 46 1.40 -18.76 -29.47
CA LYS A 46 1.42 -18.65 -30.93
C LYS A 46 2.02 -17.31 -31.37
N SER A 47 1.58 -16.19 -30.77
CA SER A 47 2.08 -14.85 -31.08
C SER A 47 3.58 -14.71 -30.84
N GLN A 48 4.09 -15.29 -29.75
CA GLN A 48 5.54 -15.28 -29.45
C GLN A 48 6.36 -16.05 -30.50
N LEU A 49 5.81 -17.14 -31.04
CA LEU A 49 6.50 -18.02 -31.99
C LEU A 49 6.36 -17.56 -33.45
N GLU A 50 5.36 -16.74 -33.76
CA GLU A 50 4.96 -16.37 -35.12
C GLU A 50 6.12 -15.82 -35.97
N SER A 51 6.95 -14.95 -35.40
CA SER A 51 8.08 -14.34 -36.13
C SER A 51 9.18 -15.36 -36.52
N GLY A 52 9.32 -16.45 -35.76
CA GLY A 52 10.37 -17.45 -35.92
C GLY A 52 9.94 -18.73 -36.63
N ILE A 53 8.62 -18.99 -36.71
CA ILE A 53 8.10 -20.30 -37.12
C ILE A 53 8.43 -20.65 -38.57
N THR A 54 8.53 -19.65 -39.46
CA THR A 54 8.93 -19.87 -40.86
C THR A 54 10.34 -20.45 -40.98
N LEU A 55 11.25 -20.09 -40.06
CA LEU A 55 12.60 -20.69 -40.03
C LEU A 55 12.55 -22.17 -39.64
N GLN A 56 11.64 -22.55 -38.74
CA GLN A 56 11.43 -23.94 -38.34
C GLN A 56 10.88 -24.78 -39.50
N PHE A 57 9.92 -24.24 -40.26
CA PHE A 57 9.38 -24.93 -41.46
C PHE A 57 10.49 -25.26 -42.47
N ASN A 58 11.39 -24.31 -42.71
CA ASN A 58 12.51 -24.49 -43.64
C ASN A 58 13.57 -25.49 -43.14
N ALA A 59 13.79 -25.55 -41.82
CA ALA A 59 14.81 -26.41 -41.22
C ALA A 59 14.36 -27.87 -41.09
N TRP A 60 13.11 -28.10 -40.69
CA TRP A 60 12.61 -29.42 -40.27
C TRP A 60 11.50 -29.99 -41.16
N GLY A 61 10.95 -29.19 -42.08
CA GLY A 61 9.84 -29.57 -42.96
C GLY A 61 8.48 -29.42 -42.29
N SER A 62 7.70 -28.43 -42.74
CA SER A 62 6.27 -28.23 -42.47
C SER A 62 5.77 -27.06 -43.35
N SER A 63 4.57 -26.54 -43.12
CA SER A 63 4.05 -25.34 -43.80
C SER A 63 3.25 -24.47 -42.83
N GLN A 64 3.03 -23.21 -43.24
CA GLN A 64 2.11 -22.30 -42.55
C GLN A 64 0.72 -22.92 -42.40
N GLU A 65 0.21 -23.55 -43.47
CA GLU A 65 -1.09 -24.22 -43.48
C GLU A 65 -1.18 -25.35 -42.45
N THR A 66 -0.12 -26.15 -42.29
CA THR A 66 -0.09 -27.22 -41.26
C THR A 66 -0.03 -26.63 -39.85
N TRP A 67 0.77 -25.59 -39.62
CA TRP A 67 0.83 -24.94 -38.31
C TRP A 67 -0.51 -24.32 -37.91
N ASP A 68 -1.16 -23.60 -38.82
CA ASP A 68 -2.47 -23.00 -38.58
C ASP A 68 -3.50 -24.10 -38.26
N ALA A 69 -3.49 -25.21 -39.00
CA ALA A 69 -4.38 -26.35 -38.73
C ALA A 69 -4.13 -27.03 -37.37
N ASP A 70 -2.87 -27.13 -36.92
CA ASP A 70 -2.53 -27.69 -35.61
C ASP A 70 -2.97 -26.76 -34.47
N ILE A 71 -2.82 -25.45 -34.63
CA ILE A 71 -3.31 -24.45 -33.66
C ILE A 71 -4.85 -24.50 -33.59
N ASP A 72 -5.53 -24.54 -34.73
CA ASP A 72 -6.99 -24.71 -34.79
C ASP A 72 -7.43 -25.99 -34.09
N TYR A 73 -6.70 -27.10 -34.29
CA TYR A 73 -6.98 -28.37 -33.60
C TYR A 73 -6.85 -28.25 -32.08
N ILE A 74 -5.80 -27.59 -31.58
CA ILE A 74 -5.61 -27.34 -30.15
C ILE A 74 -6.76 -26.47 -29.60
N GLY A 75 -7.15 -25.41 -30.33
CA GLY A 75 -8.28 -24.56 -29.95
C GLY A 75 -9.60 -25.32 -29.88
N ILE A 76 -9.88 -26.19 -30.86
CA ILE A 76 -11.07 -27.05 -30.85
C ILE A 76 -11.01 -28.01 -29.65
N PHE A 77 -9.88 -28.66 -29.40
CA PHE A 77 -9.71 -29.53 -28.24
C PHE A 77 -9.96 -28.77 -26.94
N ALA A 78 -9.34 -27.60 -26.75
CA ALA A 78 -9.49 -26.77 -25.56
C ALA A 78 -10.95 -26.34 -25.34
N SER A 79 -11.67 -25.97 -26.41
CA SER A 79 -13.08 -25.56 -26.31
C SER A 79 -14.02 -26.68 -25.87
N MET A 80 -13.77 -27.92 -26.31
CA MET A 80 -14.63 -29.08 -26.01
C MET A 80 -14.24 -29.80 -24.71
N ARG A 81 -13.00 -29.59 -24.23
CA ARG A 81 -12.44 -30.40 -23.15
C ARG A 81 -13.19 -30.26 -21.83
N PRO A 82 -13.61 -29.06 -21.37
CA PRO A 82 -14.25 -28.93 -20.07
C PRO A 82 -15.55 -29.73 -19.96
N ASP A 83 -16.46 -29.58 -20.93
CA ASP A 83 -17.74 -30.31 -20.94
C ASP A 83 -17.52 -31.82 -21.03
N SER A 84 -16.58 -32.25 -21.88
CA SER A 84 -16.20 -33.67 -21.98
C SER A 84 -15.67 -34.22 -20.66
N MET A 85 -14.86 -33.43 -19.94
CA MET A 85 -14.32 -33.83 -18.63
C MET A 85 -15.42 -33.91 -17.59
N ARG A 86 -16.34 -32.94 -17.52
CA ARG A 86 -17.47 -32.98 -16.58
C ARG A 86 -18.34 -34.20 -16.83
N GLN A 87 -18.70 -34.47 -18.08
CA GLN A 87 -19.49 -35.66 -18.42
C GLN A 87 -18.79 -36.95 -18.00
N ASN A 88 -17.48 -37.08 -18.30
CA ASN A 88 -16.71 -38.26 -17.89
C ASN A 88 -16.66 -38.43 -16.36
N PHE A 89 -16.52 -37.33 -15.62
CA PHE A 89 -16.49 -37.37 -14.14
C PHE A 89 -17.86 -37.75 -13.58
N THR A 90 -18.94 -37.17 -14.10
CA THR A 90 -20.31 -37.56 -13.75
C THR A 90 -20.56 -39.05 -13.98
N GLU A 91 -20.22 -39.57 -15.16
CA GLU A 91 -20.45 -40.97 -15.51
C GLU A 91 -19.57 -41.96 -14.73
N PHE A 92 -18.31 -41.59 -14.47
CA PHE A 92 -17.34 -42.49 -13.83
C PHE A 92 -17.49 -42.53 -12.31
N PHE A 93 -17.75 -41.38 -11.68
CA PHE A 93 -17.83 -41.24 -10.23
C PHE A 93 -19.27 -41.16 -9.70
N ASP A 94 -20.28 -41.24 -10.58
CA ASP A 94 -21.72 -41.20 -10.22
C ASP A 94 -22.08 -39.94 -9.42
N LEU A 95 -21.66 -38.76 -9.90
CA LEU A 95 -21.75 -37.47 -9.17
C LEU A 95 -23.08 -36.71 -9.38
N GLY A 96 -24.12 -37.39 -9.84
CA GLY A 96 -25.42 -36.78 -10.13
C GLY A 96 -25.39 -35.77 -11.28
N GLN A 97 -26.33 -34.81 -11.27
CA GLN A 97 -26.42 -33.79 -12.30
C GLN A 97 -25.34 -32.70 -12.15
N ILE A 98 -25.19 -31.88 -13.19
CA ILE A 98 -24.34 -30.68 -13.15
C ILE A 98 -25.28 -29.48 -13.06
N TYR A 99 -25.02 -28.60 -12.08
CA TYR A 99 -25.76 -27.36 -11.89
C TYR A 99 -24.87 -26.14 -12.06
N GLU A 100 -25.46 -25.06 -12.53
CA GLU A 100 -24.82 -23.76 -12.59
C GLU A 100 -24.83 -23.10 -11.21
N LEU A 101 -23.70 -22.51 -10.83
CA LEU A 101 -23.56 -21.65 -9.67
C LEU A 101 -23.13 -20.26 -10.16
N ASP A 102 -24.05 -19.31 -10.04
CA ASP A 102 -23.83 -17.91 -10.30
C ASP A 102 -23.56 -17.18 -8.99
N LEU A 103 -22.50 -16.38 -8.97
CA LEU A 103 -22.12 -15.58 -7.82
C LEU A 103 -22.06 -14.10 -8.18
N ASN A 104 -22.66 -13.30 -7.31
CA ASN A 104 -22.67 -11.85 -7.39
C ASN A 104 -22.19 -11.22 -6.09
N THR A 105 -21.84 -9.95 -6.17
CA THR A 105 -21.58 -9.10 -5.00
C THR A 105 -22.31 -7.78 -5.16
N ILE A 106 -22.82 -7.25 -4.05
CA ILE A 106 -23.23 -5.84 -3.99
C ILE A 106 -22.01 -5.06 -3.52
N SER A 107 -21.64 -4.02 -4.30
CA SER A 107 -20.38 -3.28 -4.22
C SER A 107 -19.19 -4.15 -4.67
N GLN A 108 -18.89 -4.17 -5.97
CA GLN A 108 -17.87 -5.07 -6.55
C GLN A 108 -16.45 -4.85 -5.99
N ASP A 109 -16.13 -3.64 -5.52
CA ASP A 109 -14.85 -3.33 -4.90
C ASP A 109 -14.78 -3.70 -3.39
N ALA A 110 -15.89 -4.12 -2.80
CA ALA A 110 -16.02 -4.32 -1.35
C ALA A 110 -15.51 -5.69 -0.85
N GLY A 111 -15.25 -6.62 -1.75
CA GLY A 111 -14.82 -7.97 -1.40
C GLY A 111 -15.08 -8.96 -2.53
N PHE A 112 -14.69 -10.21 -2.31
CA PHE A 112 -14.84 -11.31 -3.25
C PHE A 112 -15.45 -12.54 -2.56
N ILE A 113 -15.80 -13.55 -3.35
CA ILE A 113 -16.29 -14.83 -2.82
C ILE A 113 -15.24 -15.89 -3.14
N GLU A 114 -14.72 -16.58 -2.13
CA GLU A 114 -13.89 -17.76 -2.30
C GLU A 114 -14.80 -18.97 -2.55
N VAL A 115 -14.58 -19.69 -3.65
CA VAL A 115 -15.30 -20.91 -4.03
C VAL A 115 -14.35 -22.09 -3.90
N ASN A 116 -14.51 -22.92 -2.87
CA ASN A 116 -13.59 -24.00 -2.53
C ASN A 116 -12.13 -23.53 -2.42
N THR A 117 -11.35 -23.68 -3.50
CA THR A 117 -9.94 -23.27 -3.62
C THR A 117 -9.71 -22.15 -4.66
N ILE A 118 -10.79 -21.53 -5.15
CA ILE A 118 -10.79 -20.46 -6.15
C ILE A 118 -11.08 -19.13 -5.45
N GLU A 119 -10.21 -18.15 -5.61
CA GLU A 119 -10.53 -16.75 -5.34
C GLU A 119 -11.14 -16.15 -6.61
N THR A 120 -12.33 -15.56 -6.52
CA THR A 120 -13.00 -15.00 -7.71
C THR A 120 -12.38 -13.65 -8.07
N ASP A 121 -11.63 -13.62 -9.17
CA ASP A 121 -10.98 -12.39 -9.67
C ASP A 121 -11.99 -11.37 -10.26
N GLU A 122 -13.15 -11.83 -10.72
CA GLU A 122 -14.18 -11.00 -11.37
C GLU A 122 -15.59 -11.47 -10.98
N ILE A 123 -16.52 -10.51 -10.88
CA ILE A 123 -17.94 -10.71 -10.57
C ILE A 123 -18.80 -9.98 -11.63
N PRO A 124 -19.89 -10.55 -12.18
CA PRO A 124 -20.47 -11.87 -11.86
C PRO A 124 -19.52 -13.02 -12.17
N TRP A 125 -19.48 -14.00 -11.27
CA TRP A 125 -18.74 -15.23 -11.47
C TRP A 125 -19.71 -16.37 -11.78
N HIS A 126 -19.30 -17.27 -12.67
CA HIS A 126 -20.11 -18.38 -13.14
C HIS A 126 -19.29 -19.65 -13.11
N GLY A 127 -19.86 -20.73 -12.58
CA GLY A 127 -19.21 -22.04 -12.55
C GLY A 127 -20.21 -23.19 -12.56
N HIS A 128 -19.69 -24.39 -12.81
CA HIS A 128 -20.47 -25.61 -12.87
C HIS A 128 -19.95 -26.60 -11.83
N TYR A 129 -20.85 -27.13 -11.02
CA TYR A 129 -20.54 -28.13 -9.98
C TYR A 129 -21.50 -29.30 -10.04
N PHE A 130 -21.08 -30.41 -9.44
CA PHE A 130 -21.82 -31.67 -9.42
C PHE A 130 -22.80 -31.70 -8.24
N GLU A 131 -23.99 -32.27 -8.44
CA GLU A 131 -25.09 -32.37 -7.46
C GLU A 131 -24.64 -33.03 -6.15
N ASP A 132 -23.84 -34.09 -6.23
CA ASP A 132 -23.42 -34.87 -5.07
C ASP A 132 -22.19 -34.32 -4.35
N LEU A 133 -21.66 -33.16 -4.76
CA LEU A 133 -20.53 -32.50 -4.10
C LEU A 133 -20.94 -31.17 -3.48
N THR A 134 -20.80 -31.07 -2.17
CA THR A 134 -21.00 -29.83 -1.43
C THR A 134 -19.96 -28.78 -1.81
N VAL A 135 -20.42 -27.59 -2.22
CA VAL A 135 -19.55 -26.45 -2.55
C VAL A 135 -19.37 -25.56 -1.34
N ARG A 136 -18.12 -25.27 -0.97
CA ARG A 136 -17.81 -24.29 0.07
C ARG A 136 -17.74 -22.89 -0.54
N LEU A 137 -18.48 -21.95 0.04
CA LEU A 137 -18.42 -20.53 -0.31
C LEU A 137 -18.01 -19.72 0.91
N LYS A 138 -17.10 -18.77 0.73
CA LYS A 138 -16.72 -17.82 1.78
C LYS A 138 -16.69 -16.40 1.22
N ALA A 139 -17.55 -15.54 1.73
CA ALA A 139 -17.50 -14.11 1.47
C ALA A 139 -16.31 -13.49 2.22
N VAL A 140 -15.37 -12.90 1.48
CA VAL A 140 -14.16 -12.28 2.01
C VAL A 140 -14.23 -10.78 1.73
N PRO A 141 -14.48 -9.94 2.74
CA PRO A 141 -14.50 -8.50 2.55
C PRO A 141 -13.08 -7.97 2.31
N HIS A 142 -12.96 -6.94 1.46
CA HIS A 142 -11.77 -6.10 1.40
C HIS A 142 -11.70 -5.17 2.63
N SER A 143 -10.55 -4.52 2.84
CA SER A 143 -10.38 -3.53 3.90
C SER A 143 -11.46 -2.43 3.80
N GLY A 144 -12.06 -2.04 4.93
CA GLY A 144 -13.13 -1.04 4.97
C GLY A 144 -14.53 -1.60 4.66
N TYR A 145 -14.68 -2.92 4.55
CA TYR A 145 -15.95 -3.61 4.31
C TYR A 145 -16.19 -4.77 5.27
N THR A 146 -17.46 -5.09 5.48
CA THR A 146 -17.90 -6.26 6.24
C THR A 146 -18.94 -7.02 5.46
N PHE A 147 -18.90 -8.35 5.57
CA PHE A 147 -19.97 -9.17 5.04
C PHE A 147 -21.22 -8.99 5.91
N SER A 148 -22.33 -8.62 5.28
CA SER A 148 -23.61 -8.48 5.96
C SER A 148 -24.41 -9.77 5.90
N HIS A 149 -24.75 -10.22 4.68
CA HIS A 149 -25.58 -11.41 4.46
C HIS A 149 -25.52 -11.86 2.99
N TRP A 150 -26.00 -13.08 2.76
CA TRP A 150 -26.33 -13.59 1.42
C TRP A 150 -27.73 -13.09 1.04
N GLN A 151 -27.88 -12.41 -0.09
CA GLN A 151 -29.13 -11.72 -0.46
C GLN A 151 -30.32 -12.67 -0.58
N GLU A 152 -30.13 -13.83 -1.20
CA GLU A 152 -31.20 -14.78 -1.56
C GLU A 152 -31.67 -15.58 -0.35
N THR A 153 -30.76 -15.87 0.60
CA THR A 153 -31.06 -16.70 1.77
C THR A 153 -31.26 -15.88 3.05
N GLY A 154 -30.75 -14.65 3.09
CA GLY A 154 -30.67 -13.82 4.30
C GLY A 154 -29.66 -14.34 5.34
N GLY A 155 -28.87 -15.37 5.02
CA GLY A 155 -27.92 -15.97 5.93
C GLY A 155 -26.74 -15.04 6.23
N THR A 156 -26.34 -14.95 7.51
CA THR A 156 -25.30 -14.03 7.98
C THR A 156 -23.95 -14.71 8.26
N ASN A 157 -23.85 -16.03 8.05
CA ASN A 157 -22.57 -16.72 8.10
C ASN A 157 -21.81 -16.41 6.80
N SER A 158 -20.62 -15.81 6.92
CA SER A 158 -19.78 -15.48 5.77
C SER A 158 -19.26 -16.73 5.06
N GLU A 159 -19.17 -17.86 5.76
CA GLU A 159 -18.77 -19.15 5.22
C GLU A 159 -19.95 -20.14 5.27
N ILE A 160 -20.29 -20.70 4.11
CA ILE A 160 -21.43 -21.61 3.93
C ILE A 160 -21.03 -22.81 3.06
N TRP A 161 -21.79 -23.89 3.21
CA TRP A 161 -21.69 -25.13 2.44
C TRP A 161 -23.00 -25.31 1.68
N VAL A 162 -22.91 -25.41 0.37
CA VAL A 162 -24.05 -25.40 -0.54
C VAL A 162 -24.12 -26.74 -1.27
N ASP A 163 -25.19 -27.48 -1.02
CA ASP A 163 -25.57 -28.66 -1.81
C ASP A 163 -26.47 -28.21 -2.96
N LEU A 164 -26.03 -28.42 -4.20
CA LEU A 164 -26.74 -27.93 -5.38
C LEU A 164 -27.78 -28.95 -5.83
N SER A 165 -29.06 -28.56 -5.84
CA SER A 165 -30.16 -29.36 -6.39
C SER A 165 -30.85 -28.70 -7.60
N SER A 166 -30.36 -27.53 -8.00
CA SER A 166 -30.80 -26.73 -9.14
C SER A 166 -29.75 -25.66 -9.43
N ASP A 167 -29.83 -25.01 -10.59
CA ASP A 167 -29.07 -23.80 -10.86
C ASP A 167 -29.33 -22.77 -9.75
N THR A 168 -28.25 -22.20 -9.23
CA THR A 168 -28.26 -21.43 -7.99
C THR A 168 -27.56 -20.09 -8.20
N LEU A 169 -28.23 -19.02 -7.79
CA LEU A 169 -27.64 -17.68 -7.68
C LEU A 169 -27.42 -17.36 -6.20
N LEU A 170 -26.23 -16.89 -5.85
CA LEU A 170 -25.94 -16.32 -4.54
C LEU A 170 -25.21 -14.97 -4.67
N THR A 171 -25.73 -13.98 -3.97
CA THR A 171 -25.17 -12.63 -3.94
C THR A 171 -24.66 -12.33 -2.54
N ALA A 172 -23.35 -12.11 -2.39
CA ALA A 172 -22.77 -11.62 -1.15
C ALA A 172 -23.01 -10.11 -1.02
N VAL A 173 -23.67 -9.71 0.06
CA VAL A 173 -23.87 -8.29 0.37
C VAL A 173 -22.77 -7.84 1.31
N PHE A 174 -21.86 -7.04 0.78
CA PHE A 174 -20.90 -6.32 1.57
C PHE A 174 -21.45 -4.94 1.89
N LEU A 175 -21.31 -4.55 3.15
CA LEU A 175 -21.52 -3.17 3.56
C LEU A 175 -20.12 -2.60 3.80
N SER A 176 -19.95 -1.30 3.58
CA SER A 176 -18.79 -0.65 4.19
C SER A 176 -18.83 -1.00 5.68
N SER A 177 -17.70 -1.50 6.21
CA SER A 177 -17.57 -1.87 7.61
C SER A 177 -17.59 -0.65 8.52
N GLY A 178 -18.12 0.48 8.02
CA GLY A 178 -18.32 1.67 8.79
C GLY A 178 -18.81 1.28 10.17
N ASP A 179 -17.92 1.41 11.13
CA ASP A 179 -18.30 2.24 12.23
C ASP A 179 -18.59 3.60 11.57
N PRO A 180 -19.85 4.06 11.63
CA PRO A 180 -20.51 4.79 10.56
C PRO A 180 -19.72 6.05 10.22
N GLN A 181 -18.92 6.04 9.14
CA GLN A 181 -18.26 7.25 8.64
C GLN A 181 -17.75 8.10 9.84
N GLN A 182 -16.75 7.60 10.53
CA GLN A 182 -16.23 8.20 11.75
C GLN A 182 -14.96 9.00 11.46
N LEU A 183 -14.73 10.00 12.29
CA LEU A 183 -13.58 10.90 12.15
C LEU A 183 -12.29 10.12 12.32
N VAL A 184 -11.32 10.42 11.47
CA VAL A 184 -10.01 9.76 11.46
C VAL A 184 -8.99 10.67 12.14
N ILE A 185 -8.19 10.13 13.05
CA ILE A 185 -6.99 10.79 13.56
C ILE A 185 -5.94 10.79 12.44
N ASN A 186 -5.66 11.98 11.90
CA ASN A 186 -4.95 12.18 10.63
C ASN A 186 -3.50 12.64 10.79
N GLU A 187 -3.21 13.42 11.83
CA GLU A 187 -1.89 13.97 12.10
C GLU A 187 -1.70 14.15 13.61
N ILE A 188 -0.50 13.84 14.12
CA ILE A 188 -0.21 13.86 15.55
C ILE A 188 1.12 14.58 15.79
N MET A 189 1.09 15.67 16.57
CA MET A 189 2.26 16.38 17.08
C MET A 189 2.45 16.03 18.56
N TYR A 190 3.29 15.03 18.82
CA TYR A 190 3.55 14.52 20.17
C TYR A 190 4.88 14.99 20.77
N ASP A 191 5.77 15.60 19.98
CA ASP A 191 7.09 16.10 20.44
C ASP A 191 7.35 17.49 19.80
N PRO A 192 6.58 18.53 20.14
CA PRO A 192 6.69 19.86 19.54
C PRO A 192 7.98 20.59 19.94
N GLU A 193 8.44 21.56 19.14
CA GLU A 193 9.49 22.48 19.61
C GLU A 193 8.99 23.30 20.83
N GLY A 194 9.67 23.18 21.96
CA GLY A 194 9.37 23.96 23.17
C GLY A 194 8.76 23.14 24.32
N GLU A 195 7.62 23.59 24.86
CA GLU A 195 6.98 22.93 26.00
C GLU A 195 5.81 22.04 25.54
N ASP A 196 5.98 20.72 25.59
CA ASP A 196 4.98 19.70 25.25
C ASP A 196 3.61 19.99 25.90
N SER A 197 3.65 20.42 27.17
CA SER A 197 2.45 20.73 27.97
C SER A 197 1.52 21.79 27.38
N VAL A 198 1.94 22.52 26.35
CA VAL A 198 1.14 23.56 25.69
C VAL A 198 1.13 23.48 24.16
N ALA A 199 2.07 22.76 23.53
CA ALA A 199 2.28 22.81 22.09
C ALA A 199 1.86 21.54 21.33
N GLU A 200 1.49 20.46 22.02
CA GLU A 200 0.94 19.25 21.39
C GLU A 200 -0.43 19.51 20.75
N TRP A 201 -0.71 18.77 19.69
CA TRP A 201 -1.99 18.79 19.00
C TRP A 201 -2.23 17.51 18.20
N ILE A 202 -3.50 17.26 17.92
CA ILE A 202 -4.01 16.12 17.15
C ILE A 202 -4.95 16.66 16.10
N GLU A 203 -4.85 16.17 14.87
CA GLU A 203 -5.76 16.52 13.79
C GLU A 203 -6.77 15.42 13.51
N LEU A 204 -8.02 15.82 13.30
CA LEU A 204 -9.09 14.96 12.81
C LEU A 204 -9.41 15.27 11.35
N TYR A 205 -9.67 14.24 10.55
CA TYR A 205 -10.22 14.33 9.21
C TYR A 205 -11.65 13.79 9.17
N ASN A 206 -12.53 14.45 8.43
CA ASN A 206 -13.88 13.97 8.19
C ASN A 206 -14.00 13.30 6.80
N PRO A 207 -13.94 11.96 6.70
CA PRO A 207 -14.09 11.25 5.43
C PRO A 207 -15.54 11.24 4.91
N ASN A 208 -16.48 11.82 5.66
CA ASN A 208 -17.90 11.63 5.44
C ASN A 208 -18.45 12.50 4.32
N GLU A 209 -19.59 12.09 3.76
CA GLU A 209 -20.35 12.93 2.82
C GLU A 209 -21.16 14.03 3.53
N GLU A 210 -21.30 13.93 4.86
CA GLU A 210 -22.04 14.87 5.70
C GLU A 210 -21.13 15.50 6.77
N ALA A 211 -21.52 16.68 7.26
CA ALA A 211 -20.78 17.35 8.32
C ALA A 211 -20.90 16.58 9.65
N THR A 212 -19.77 16.44 10.36
CA THR A 212 -19.72 15.75 11.65
C THR A 212 -19.58 16.74 12.79
N ASN A 213 -20.52 16.70 13.73
CA ASN A 213 -20.51 17.56 14.91
C ASN A 213 -19.79 16.87 16.08
N LEU A 214 -18.75 17.50 16.61
CA LEU A 214 -17.92 17.00 17.70
C LEU A 214 -18.57 17.10 19.09
N ALA A 215 -19.78 17.64 19.22
CA ALA A 215 -20.45 17.80 20.50
C ALA A 215 -20.60 16.46 21.24
N GLY A 216 -19.94 16.33 22.39
CA GLY A 216 -20.05 15.15 23.26
C GLY A 216 -19.17 13.97 22.84
N TRP A 217 -18.37 14.11 21.79
CA TRP A 217 -17.30 13.18 21.50
C TRP A 217 -16.24 13.24 22.60
N SER A 218 -15.52 12.16 22.80
CA SER A 218 -14.43 12.09 23.78
C SER A 218 -13.14 11.61 23.13
N LEU A 219 -12.04 12.31 23.41
CA LEU A 219 -10.69 11.92 23.02
C LEU A 219 -9.94 11.49 24.29
N CYS A 220 -9.39 10.28 24.29
CA CYS A 220 -8.76 9.66 25.45
C CYS A 220 -7.32 9.21 25.14
N ASP A 221 -6.45 9.25 26.15
CA ASP A 221 -5.11 8.64 26.13
C ASP A 221 -5.09 7.20 26.70
N GLU A 222 -3.94 6.52 26.62
CA GLU A 222 -3.77 5.15 27.14
C GLU A 222 -3.98 5.08 28.67
N ALA A 223 -3.66 6.17 29.38
CA ALA A 223 -3.83 6.28 30.83
C ALA A 223 -5.30 6.45 31.27
N GLY A 224 -6.21 6.63 30.32
CA GLY A 224 -7.64 6.83 30.55
C GLY A 224 -8.02 8.27 30.92
N ASN A 225 -7.15 9.24 30.67
CA ASN A 225 -7.52 10.66 30.71
C ASN A 225 -8.30 10.98 29.44
N CYS A 226 -9.49 11.55 29.58
CA CYS A 226 -10.36 11.86 28.45
C CYS A 226 -10.77 13.33 28.48
N ALA A 227 -10.80 13.95 27.29
CA ALA A 227 -11.34 15.27 27.06
C ALA A 227 -12.62 15.19 26.23
N THR A 228 -13.68 15.86 26.68
CA THR A 228 -14.93 15.97 25.91
C THR A 228 -14.85 17.14 24.94
N LEU A 229 -15.14 16.87 23.67
CA LEU A 229 -15.03 17.82 22.59
C LEU A 229 -16.27 18.74 22.51
N ASN A 230 -16.04 19.96 22.03
CA ASN A 230 -17.06 21.00 21.87
C ASN A 230 -17.86 20.80 20.58
N GLY A 231 -19.03 21.46 20.46
CA GLY A 231 -19.92 21.36 19.30
C GLY A 231 -19.45 22.08 18.05
N ILE A 232 -18.28 21.71 17.54
CA ILE A 232 -17.70 22.18 16.29
C ILE A 232 -18.09 21.21 15.18
N GLU A 233 -18.42 21.73 14.00
CA GLU A 233 -18.74 20.92 12.83
C GLU A 233 -17.54 20.85 11.88
N ILE A 234 -17.09 19.64 11.59
CA ILE A 234 -16.11 19.38 10.52
C ILE A 234 -16.90 19.06 9.25
N GLN A 235 -16.74 19.86 8.20
CA GLN A 235 -17.46 19.62 6.94
C GLN A 235 -16.89 18.39 6.20
N PRO A 236 -17.63 17.82 5.22
CA PRO A 236 -17.13 16.73 4.37
C PRO A 236 -15.76 17.02 3.77
N GLY A 237 -14.79 16.12 3.96
CA GLY A 237 -13.44 16.24 3.40
C GLY A 237 -12.57 17.33 4.05
N GLU A 238 -13.01 17.95 5.14
CA GLU A 238 -12.24 18.96 5.88
C GLU A 238 -11.48 18.36 7.06
N TYR A 239 -10.49 19.13 7.53
CA TYR A 239 -9.61 18.81 8.65
C TYR A 239 -9.91 19.72 9.84
N PHE A 240 -9.64 19.25 11.06
CA PHE A 240 -9.80 20.07 12.25
C PHE A 240 -8.78 19.71 13.33
N VAL A 241 -8.08 20.72 13.85
CA VAL A 241 -7.01 20.54 14.83
C VAL A 241 -7.53 20.72 16.26
N LEU A 242 -7.32 19.69 17.06
CA LEU A 242 -7.49 19.69 18.50
C LEU A 242 -6.13 20.02 19.13
N CYS A 243 -5.99 21.19 19.74
CA CYS A 243 -4.73 21.60 20.38
C CYS A 243 -4.88 21.69 21.89
N ARG A 244 -3.74 21.72 22.60
CA ARG A 244 -3.75 21.92 24.06
C ARG A 244 -3.97 23.36 24.47
N ASN A 245 -3.30 24.29 23.80
CA ASN A 245 -3.37 25.70 24.11
C ASN A 245 -3.63 26.53 22.85
N GLN A 246 -4.78 27.19 22.81
CA GLN A 246 -5.19 28.01 21.67
C GLN A 246 -4.17 29.11 21.35
N VAL A 247 -3.64 29.80 22.38
CA VAL A 247 -2.71 30.93 22.19
C VAL A 247 -1.36 30.44 21.68
N THR A 248 -0.84 29.34 22.22
CA THR A 248 0.40 28.75 21.73
C THR A 248 0.23 28.30 20.28
N PHE A 249 -0.82 27.53 19.98
CA PHE A 249 -1.08 27.03 18.63
C PHE A 249 -1.25 28.16 17.61
N GLU A 250 -2.03 29.20 17.93
CA GLU A 250 -2.25 30.36 17.03
C GLU A 250 -0.96 31.14 16.76
N ASN A 251 -0.05 31.24 17.74
CA ASN A 251 1.24 31.90 17.53
C ASN A 251 2.19 31.06 16.68
N THR A 252 2.14 29.73 16.80
CA THR A 252 2.96 28.80 16.00
C THR A 252 2.42 28.72 14.56
N TYR A 253 1.10 28.63 14.40
CA TYR A 253 0.42 28.43 13.11
C TYR A 253 -0.62 29.54 12.82
N PRO A 254 -0.22 30.81 12.63
CA PRO A 254 -1.13 31.95 12.50
C PRO A 254 -2.03 31.93 11.25
N GLY A 255 -1.76 31.03 10.30
CA GLY A 255 -2.57 30.83 9.08
C GLY A 255 -3.69 29.79 9.22
N VAL A 256 -3.64 28.96 10.27
CA VAL A 256 -4.63 27.89 10.49
C VAL A 256 -5.83 28.49 11.20
N GLN A 257 -7.05 28.13 10.77
CA GLN A 257 -8.31 28.70 11.30
C GLN A 257 -9.25 27.63 11.85
N ASN A 258 -9.06 26.39 11.44
CA ASN A 258 -9.80 25.19 11.80
C ASN A 258 -9.15 24.49 13.00
N PHE A 259 -9.10 25.17 14.15
CA PHE A 259 -8.55 24.60 15.38
C PHE A 259 -9.30 25.05 16.63
N SER A 260 -9.17 24.29 17.71
CA SER A 260 -9.62 24.73 19.04
C SER A 260 -8.84 24.04 20.16
N ALA A 261 -8.74 24.72 21.31
CA ALA A 261 -8.25 24.07 22.52
C ALA A 261 -9.23 22.99 22.97
N ALA A 262 -8.77 21.74 23.04
CA ALA A 262 -9.65 20.58 23.12
C ALA A 262 -9.27 19.56 24.21
N PHE A 263 -8.01 19.49 24.63
CA PHE A 263 -7.57 18.55 25.66
C PHE A 263 -6.42 19.11 26.51
N ASP A 264 -6.20 18.54 27.69
CA ASP A 264 -5.18 18.96 28.66
C ASP A 264 -4.28 17.82 29.18
N PHE A 265 -4.44 16.60 28.68
CA PHE A 265 -3.52 15.49 28.91
C PHE A 265 -2.29 15.55 27.99
N ASN A 266 -1.21 14.82 28.33
CA ASN A 266 0.04 14.79 27.58
C ASN A 266 0.05 13.65 26.56
N LEU A 267 0.71 13.87 25.42
CA LEU A 267 1.04 12.82 24.47
C LEU A 267 2.44 12.29 24.80
N GLY A 268 2.58 10.98 24.98
CA GLY A 268 3.89 10.42 25.34
C GLY A 268 4.93 10.51 24.21
N ASN A 269 6.07 11.18 24.43
CA ASN A 269 7.20 11.19 23.46
C ASN A 269 7.86 9.80 23.31
N SER A 270 7.53 8.85 24.18
CA SER A 270 7.91 7.43 24.07
C SER A 270 6.83 6.54 23.42
N GLY A 271 5.75 7.15 22.93
CA GLY A 271 4.56 6.51 22.41
C GLY A 271 3.38 6.57 23.36
N ASP A 272 2.18 6.50 22.78
CA ASP A 272 0.88 6.55 23.47
C ASP A 272 -0.21 5.89 22.59
N VAL A 273 -1.39 5.67 23.16
CA VAL A 273 -2.59 5.25 22.43
C VAL A 273 -3.67 6.31 22.57
N LEU A 274 -4.19 6.77 21.44
CA LEU A 274 -5.29 7.70 21.37
C LEU A 274 -6.55 6.97 20.94
N THR A 275 -7.62 7.14 21.72
CA THR A 275 -8.94 6.59 21.41
C THR A 275 -9.94 7.74 21.24
N LEU A 276 -10.60 7.79 20.10
CA LEU A 276 -11.73 8.69 19.83
C LEU A 276 -13.02 7.92 20.07
N VAL A 277 -13.97 8.51 20.80
CA VAL A 277 -15.24 7.87 21.17
C VAL A 277 -16.39 8.81 20.84
N ASP A 278 -17.43 8.27 20.19
CA ASP A 278 -18.62 9.03 19.83
C ASP A 278 -19.51 9.36 21.06
N PRO A 279 -20.52 10.24 20.91
CA PRO A 279 -21.42 10.59 22.02
C PRO A 279 -22.32 9.44 22.51
N PHE A 280 -22.40 8.34 21.76
CA PHE A 280 -23.16 7.13 22.13
C PHE A 280 -22.29 6.13 22.90
N GLY A 281 -20.99 6.37 23.03
CA GLY A 281 -20.03 5.51 23.70
C GLY A 281 -19.41 4.45 22.80
N THR A 282 -19.54 4.58 21.48
CA THR A 282 -18.90 3.72 20.49
C THR A 282 -17.50 4.24 20.20
N MET A 283 -16.50 3.36 20.18
CA MET A 283 -15.14 3.72 19.80
C MET A 283 -15.11 4.07 18.31
N ALA A 284 -14.80 5.32 18.00
CA ALA A 284 -14.86 5.84 16.66
C ALA A 284 -13.55 5.67 15.88
N ASP A 285 -12.43 5.79 16.58
CA ASP A 285 -11.09 5.59 16.04
C ASP A 285 -10.11 5.26 17.18
N GLU A 286 -9.04 4.54 16.87
CA GLU A 286 -7.96 4.25 17.81
C GLU A 286 -6.62 4.15 17.09
N VAL A 287 -5.62 4.89 17.58
CA VAL A 287 -4.26 4.87 17.06
C VAL A 287 -3.23 4.78 18.18
N GLY A 288 -2.37 3.77 18.14
CA GLY A 288 -1.18 3.71 18.98
C GLY A 288 0.06 4.18 18.22
N PHE A 289 0.73 5.26 18.63
CA PHE A 289 1.96 5.73 17.99
C PHE A 289 3.20 5.45 18.86
N PHE A 290 4.35 5.18 18.24
CA PHE A 290 5.59 4.87 18.94
C PHE A 290 6.82 5.45 18.21
N PRO A 291 7.89 5.89 18.89
CA PRO A 291 9.12 6.35 18.25
C PRO A 291 10.02 5.16 17.83
N ILE A 292 9.44 4.18 17.13
CA ILE A 292 10.14 3.00 16.62
C ILE A 292 9.47 2.48 15.33
N SER A 293 10.29 2.02 14.39
CA SER A 293 9.82 1.33 13.19
C SER A 293 8.80 0.22 13.53
N PRO A 294 7.66 0.11 12.82
CA PRO A 294 7.37 0.72 11.51
C PRO A 294 6.89 2.18 11.55
N TRP A 295 6.65 2.77 12.72
CA TRP A 295 6.27 4.18 12.83
C TRP A 295 7.42 5.12 12.42
N PRO A 296 7.11 6.32 11.90
CA PRO A 296 8.12 7.32 11.57
C PRO A 296 8.94 7.71 12.80
N LEU A 297 10.26 7.78 12.62
CA LEU A 297 11.16 8.39 13.58
C LEU A 297 11.23 9.89 13.27
N VAL A 298 10.80 10.70 14.22
CA VAL A 298 10.79 12.17 14.12
C VAL A 298 11.76 12.80 15.12
N ASP A 299 12.34 13.93 14.75
CA ASP A 299 13.03 14.83 15.66
C ASP A 299 12.00 15.78 16.32
N GLU A 300 12.39 16.44 17.42
CA GLU A 300 11.60 17.50 18.08
C GLU A 300 11.13 18.53 17.03
N GLY A 301 9.84 18.87 17.06
CA GLY A 301 9.22 19.81 16.14
C GLY A 301 8.58 19.21 14.89
N GLN A 302 8.48 17.89 14.77
CA GLN A 302 7.84 17.23 13.63
C GLN A 302 6.63 16.42 14.08
N SER A 303 5.55 16.49 13.30
CA SER A 303 4.39 15.60 13.44
C SER A 303 4.57 14.32 12.63
N ILE A 304 3.78 13.31 12.99
CA ILE A 304 3.53 12.15 12.13
C ILE A 304 2.19 12.33 11.41
N GLN A 305 2.16 11.97 10.13
CA GLN A 305 1.05 12.19 9.21
C GLN A 305 0.58 10.86 8.62
N LEU A 306 -0.72 10.66 8.52
CA LEU A 306 -1.30 9.51 7.82
C LEU A 306 -1.11 9.67 6.30
N SER A 307 -0.55 8.66 5.64
CA SER A 307 -0.17 8.74 4.21
C SER A 307 -1.38 8.90 3.29
N GLU A 308 -2.44 8.14 3.55
CA GLU A 308 -3.72 8.27 2.86
C GLU A 308 -4.85 8.03 3.87
N VAL A 309 -5.91 8.82 3.77
CA VAL A 309 -7.03 8.83 4.72
C VAL A 309 -7.81 7.52 4.82
N ASN A 310 -7.63 6.60 3.87
CA ASN A 310 -8.30 5.30 3.82
C ASN A 310 -7.41 4.14 4.33
N LEU A 311 -6.15 4.42 4.70
CA LEU A 311 -5.26 3.41 5.27
C LEU A 311 -5.61 3.15 6.73
N ASP A 312 -5.27 1.94 7.21
CA ASP A 312 -5.36 1.59 8.61
C ASP A 312 -4.38 2.45 9.42
N ASN A 313 -4.92 3.40 10.17
CA ASN A 313 -4.15 4.35 10.97
C ASN A 313 -3.58 3.70 12.24
N ASN A 314 -3.96 2.46 12.60
CA ASN A 314 -3.31 1.73 13.69
C ASN A 314 -2.10 0.89 13.22
N GLN A 315 -1.75 0.99 11.93
CA GLN A 315 -0.51 0.43 11.38
C GLN A 315 0.54 1.51 11.18
N GLY A 316 1.67 1.42 11.88
CA GLY A 316 2.74 2.43 11.80
C GLY A 316 3.31 2.66 10.39
N SER A 317 3.25 1.66 9.50
CA SER A 317 3.67 1.79 8.10
C SER A 317 2.73 2.66 7.24
N SER A 318 1.52 2.95 7.73
CA SER A 318 0.58 3.90 7.10
C SER A 318 0.97 5.34 7.37
N TRP A 319 1.86 5.59 8.34
CA TRP A 319 2.28 6.92 8.75
C TRP A 319 3.62 7.29 8.13
N PHE A 320 3.81 8.58 7.89
CA PHE A 320 5.08 9.16 7.45
C PHE A 320 5.38 10.43 8.24
N ALA A 321 6.62 10.88 8.17
CA ALA A 321 7.02 12.22 8.58
C ALA A 321 7.82 12.83 7.43
N ASN A 322 7.64 14.11 7.18
CA ASN A 322 8.20 14.77 6.01
C ASN A 322 9.36 15.70 6.42
N ASP A 323 10.51 15.55 5.76
CA ASP A 323 11.71 16.37 6.04
C ASP A 323 11.61 17.82 5.49
N VAL A 324 10.60 18.11 4.66
CA VAL A 324 10.45 19.36 3.89
C VAL A 324 9.23 20.16 4.33
N LEU A 325 8.11 19.49 4.56
CA LEU A 325 6.89 20.05 5.13
C LEU A 325 6.61 19.33 6.45
N LEU A 326 7.30 19.79 7.51
CA LEU A 326 7.36 19.09 8.79
C LEU A 326 5.98 18.81 9.39
N GLU A 327 5.03 19.73 9.18
CA GLU A 327 3.65 19.61 9.63
C GLU A 327 2.64 20.15 8.59
N THR A 328 1.40 19.65 8.64
CA THR A 328 0.30 20.10 7.77
C THR A 328 -0.99 20.47 8.52
N PRO A 329 -0.92 21.18 9.67
CA PRO A 329 -2.10 21.44 10.48
C PRO A 329 -3.18 22.19 9.70
N GLY A 330 -4.37 21.61 9.73
CA GLY A 330 -5.58 22.09 9.09
C GLY A 330 -5.64 21.87 7.58
N ALA A 331 -4.76 21.06 6.98
CA ALA A 331 -4.64 20.88 5.54
C ALA A 331 -4.37 19.42 5.13
N ILE A 332 -4.47 19.13 3.83
CA ILE A 332 -4.16 17.80 3.30
C ILE A 332 -2.69 17.42 3.49
N ASN A 333 -2.44 16.22 4.04
CA ASN A 333 -1.12 15.62 4.15
C ASN A 333 -0.48 15.47 2.76
N GLN A 334 0.78 15.88 2.60
CA GLN A 334 1.48 15.82 1.32
C GLN A 334 2.57 14.74 1.31
N VAL A 335 2.25 13.58 0.73
CA VAL A 335 3.25 12.56 0.39
C VAL A 335 3.99 13.01 -0.87
N LEU A 336 5.20 13.54 -0.70
CA LEU A 336 6.07 13.88 -1.83
C LEU A 336 6.73 12.60 -2.36
N THR A 337 6.09 11.93 -3.32
CA THR A 337 6.67 10.77 -4.06
C THR A 337 7.66 11.18 -5.16
N GLY A 338 7.91 12.49 -5.32
CA GLY A 338 8.91 13.01 -6.24
C GLY A 338 10.26 13.19 -5.54
N VAL A 339 11.36 12.83 -6.22
CA VAL A 339 12.67 13.42 -5.91
C VAL A 339 12.53 14.92 -6.13
N ILE A 340 12.32 15.65 -5.05
CA ILE A 340 12.42 17.11 -5.09
C ILE A 340 13.88 17.37 -5.45
N ALA A 341 14.10 17.96 -6.62
CA ALA A 341 15.38 18.52 -6.96
C ALA A 341 15.78 19.45 -5.80
N PHE A 342 16.83 19.08 -5.06
CA PHE A 342 17.41 19.89 -4.00
C PHE A 342 17.62 21.33 -4.52
N GLU A 343 16.85 22.28 -4.02
CA GLU A 343 17.24 23.69 -3.97
C GLU A 343 17.27 24.08 -2.48
N GLU A 344 18.33 24.59 -1.88
CA GLU A 344 19.67 24.93 -2.34
C GLU A 344 20.68 24.17 -1.46
N SER A 345 21.79 23.73 -2.04
CA SER A 345 22.90 23.21 -1.24
C SER A 345 23.31 24.28 -0.20
N GLN A 346 23.34 23.92 1.10
CA GLN A 346 23.85 24.77 2.19
C GLN A 346 25.26 25.32 1.92
N PHE A 347 25.95 24.76 0.93
CA PHE A 347 27.24 25.17 0.44
C PHE A 347 27.16 25.53 -1.04
N LEU A 348 27.78 26.65 -1.42
CA LEU A 348 28.01 27.06 -2.79
C LEU A 348 29.51 26.96 -3.06
N VAL A 349 29.89 26.23 -4.11
CA VAL A 349 31.29 26.03 -4.50
C VAL A 349 31.55 26.71 -5.84
N TYR A 350 32.38 27.75 -5.86
CA TYR A 350 32.58 28.60 -7.05
C TYR A 350 33.96 29.30 -7.08
N PRO A 351 34.43 29.80 -8.23
CA PRO A 351 33.85 29.60 -9.56
C PRO A 351 34.01 28.14 -10.01
N ASN A 352 33.11 27.67 -10.87
CA ASN A 352 33.28 26.42 -11.59
C ASN A 352 32.97 26.69 -13.08
N PRO A 353 33.95 26.56 -14.00
CA PRO A 353 35.35 26.11 -13.78
C PRO A 353 36.21 27.10 -12.95
N SER A 354 37.28 26.61 -12.31
CA SER A 354 38.23 27.42 -11.54
C SER A 354 39.68 27.27 -12.03
N SER A 355 40.45 28.37 -11.99
CA SER A 355 41.87 28.39 -12.33
C SER A 355 42.78 28.44 -11.09
N ASP A 356 42.52 29.33 -10.14
CA ASP A 356 43.48 29.62 -9.07
C ASP A 356 42.92 29.32 -7.67
N TYR A 357 41.63 29.60 -7.45
CA TYR A 357 41.03 29.50 -6.14
C TYR A 357 39.61 28.96 -6.23
N LEU A 358 39.23 28.13 -5.27
CA LEU A 358 37.86 27.66 -5.07
C LEU A 358 37.30 28.30 -3.80
N ARG A 359 36.11 28.87 -3.88
CA ARG A 359 35.38 29.45 -2.74
C ARG A 359 34.27 28.51 -2.35
N ILE A 360 34.14 28.28 -1.05
CA ILE A 360 33.08 27.51 -0.43
C ILE A 360 32.31 28.49 0.46
N SER A 361 31.11 28.87 0.03
CA SER A 361 30.22 29.75 0.79
C SER A 361 29.14 28.93 1.48
N THR A 362 28.77 29.26 2.71
CA THR A 362 27.65 28.65 3.41
C THR A 362 26.78 29.69 4.10
N ASN A 363 25.47 29.46 4.12
CA ASN A 363 24.51 30.28 4.86
C ASN A 363 24.30 29.78 6.31
N LYS A 364 24.95 28.68 6.72
CA LYS A 364 24.84 28.07 8.06
C LYS A 364 26.21 27.63 8.60
N PRO A 365 27.10 28.56 8.99
CA PRO A 365 28.45 28.21 9.47
C PRO A 365 28.38 27.44 10.81
N ARG A 366 29.20 26.38 10.95
CA ARG A 366 29.21 25.47 12.12
C ARG A 366 30.63 25.06 12.49
N LEU A 367 30.85 24.74 13.78
CA LEU A 367 32.11 24.17 14.30
C LEU A 367 32.31 22.74 13.79
N GLY A 368 33.52 22.42 13.32
CA GLY A 368 33.89 21.06 12.90
C GLY A 368 33.67 20.73 11.42
N LEU A 369 33.36 21.72 10.57
CA LEU A 369 33.26 21.52 9.12
C LEU A 369 34.64 21.21 8.52
N GLU A 370 34.73 20.09 7.82
CA GLU A 370 35.90 19.65 7.06
C GLU A 370 35.56 19.59 5.57
N ALA A 371 36.52 20.00 4.73
CA ALA A 371 36.45 19.87 3.29
C ALA A 371 37.58 18.97 2.79
N LYS A 372 37.22 17.94 2.03
CA LYS A 372 38.15 16.97 1.42
C LYS A 372 38.02 17.04 -0.09
N VAL A 373 39.13 17.14 -0.81
CA VAL A 373 39.14 17.20 -2.27
C VAL A 373 39.65 15.88 -2.81
N PHE A 374 38.94 15.32 -3.78
CA PHE A 374 39.26 14.07 -4.45
C PHE A 374 39.41 14.29 -5.95
N THR A 375 40.25 13.50 -6.60
CA THR A 375 40.23 13.31 -8.04
C THR A 375 38.98 12.53 -8.47
N SER A 376 38.64 12.55 -9.76
CA SER A 376 37.47 11.83 -10.30
C SER A 376 37.53 10.30 -10.13
N ASP A 377 38.71 9.73 -9.88
CA ASP A 377 38.90 8.31 -9.55
C ASP A 377 38.84 8.01 -8.04
N GLY A 378 38.57 9.02 -7.21
CA GLY A 378 38.36 8.90 -5.77
C GLY A 378 39.61 9.01 -4.90
N SER A 379 40.78 9.36 -5.46
CA SER A 379 42.00 9.57 -4.67
C SER A 379 41.94 10.91 -3.93
N LEU A 380 42.27 10.92 -2.62
CA LEU A 380 42.31 12.15 -1.82
C LEU A 380 43.49 13.03 -2.23
N VAL A 381 43.20 14.27 -2.58
CA VAL A 381 44.16 15.30 -3.01
C VAL A 381 44.49 16.23 -1.86
N ASP A 382 43.48 16.64 -1.09
CA ASP A 382 43.64 17.64 -0.04
C ASP A 382 42.56 17.53 1.05
N HIS A 383 42.85 18.06 2.24
CA HIS A 383 41.96 18.06 3.38
C HIS A 383 42.20 19.27 4.29
N PHE A 384 41.17 20.07 4.54
CA PHE A 384 41.24 21.27 5.37
C PHE A 384 39.97 21.52 6.18
N SER A 385 40.11 22.25 7.28
CA SER A 385 38.98 22.68 8.10
C SER A 385 38.43 24.02 7.61
N ILE A 386 37.10 24.10 7.52
CA ILE A 386 36.37 25.36 7.26
C ILE A 386 36.17 26.07 8.59
N ILE A 387 36.55 27.35 8.67
CA ILE A 387 36.51 28.11 9.92
C ILE A 387 35.06 28.50 10.22
N ALA A 388 34.57 28.09 11.39
CA ALA A 388 33.17 28.18 11.81
C ALA A 388 32.56 29.59 11.93
N GLN A 389 33.36 30.66 11.80
CA GLN A 389 32.87 32.04 11.86
C GLN A 389 32.77 32.70 10.49
N ASP A 390 33.31 32.07 9.44
CA ASP A 390 33.31 32.63 8.10
C ASP A 390 32.16 32.03 7.28
N THR A 391 31.36 32.90 6.66
CA THR A 391 30.35 32.49 5.67
C THR A 391 30.99 32.06 4.35
N GLU A 392 32.29 32.30 4.16
CA GLU A 392 33.04 31.95 2.97
C GLU A 392 34.47 31.52 3.31
N SER A 393 34.92 30.39 2.77
CA SER A 393 36.29 29.90 2.86
C SER A 393 36.92 29.79 1.48
N VAL A 394 38.20 30.14 1.37
CA VAL A 394 38.94 30.14 0.10
C VAL A 394 40.03 29.07 0.13
N LEU A 395 40.00 28.18 -0.86
CA LEU A 395 41.00 27.16 -1.13
C LEU A 395 41.90 27.59 -2.30
N ASP A 396 43.21 27.49 -2.13
CA ASP A 396 44.20 27.68 -3.20
C ASP A 396 44.41 26.37 -3.95
N ILE A 397 44.12 26.38 -5.25
CA ILE A 397 44.18 25.19 -6.10
C ILE A 397 45.18 25.36 -7.25
N ARG A 398 46.05 26.39 -7.20
CA ARG A 398 46.98 26.71 -8.31
C ARG A 398 47.88 25.54 -8.70
N ASP A 399 48.28 24.74 -7.72
CA ASP A 399 49.16 23.59 -7.91
C ASP A 399 48.41 22.31 -8.33
N TYR A 400 47.06 22.34 -8.43
CA TYR A 400 46.28 21.19 -8.86
C TYR A 400 46.40 21.02 -10.39
N PRO A 401 46.68 19.80 -10.88
CA PRO A 401 46.60 19.50 -12.31
C PRO A 401 45.22 19.82 -12.89
N ALA A 402 45.15 20.21 -14.17
CA ALA A 402 43.86 20.41 -14.84
C ALA A 402 43.07 19.09 -14.89
N GLY A 403 41.77 19.13 -14.57
CA GLY A 403 40.94 17.94 -14.44
C GLY A 403 39.66 18.18 -13.63
N ILE A 404 38.87 17.12 -13.46
CA ILE A 404 37.63 17.12 -12.67
C ILE A 404 37.93 16.64 -11.25
N TYR A 405 37.47 17.41 -10.27
CA TYR A 405 37.63 17.14 -8.85
C TYR A 405 36.27 17.13 -8.14
N VAL A 406 36.19 16.37 -7.06
CA VAL A 406 35.03 16.34 -6.16
C VAL A 406 35.46 16.90 -4.81
N VAL A 407 34.80 17.94 -4.33
CA VAL A 407 34.96 18.43 -2.96
C VAL A 407 33.81 17.91 -2.10
N GLN A 408 34.14 17.28 -0.99
CA GLN A 408 33.20 16.80 0.01
C GLN A 408 33.29 17.65 1.26
N ILE A 409 32.16 18.19 1.72
CA ILE A 409 32.05 19.05 2.89
C ILE A 409 31.18 18.35 3.93
N ALA A 410 31.69 18.12 5.14
CA ALA A 410 30.98 17.38 6.17
C ALA A 410 31.29 17.90 7.58
N ASN A 411 30.39 17.63 8.51
CA ASN A 411 30.61 17.74 9.95
C ASN A 411 30.17 16.40 10.58
N GLY A 412 30.97 15.35 10.39
CA GLY A 412 30.61 13.96 10.74
C GLY A 412 30.16 13.12 9.53
N ASP A 413 29.18 12.23 9.74
CA ASP A 413 28.96 11.04 8.89
C ASP A 413 28.17 11.25 7.59
N ARG A 414 27.70 12.47 7.29
CA ARG A 414 26.96 12.78 6.04
C ARG A 414 27.64 13.91 5.23
N PRO A 415 28.45 13.59 4.20
CA PRO A 415 29.14 14.60 3.38
C PRO A 415 28.29 15.14 2.22
N HIS A 416 28.32 16.46 2.03
CA HIS A 416 27.84 17.12 0.81
C HIS A 416 28.92 17.14 -0.26
N SER A 417 28.63 16.63 -1.46
CA SER A 417 29.62 16.51 -2.54
C SER A 417 29.35 17.50 -3.68
N PHE A 418 30.39 18.20 -4.13
CA PHE A 418 30.33 19.14 -5.26
C PHE A 418 31.43 18.83 -6.26
N THR A 419 31.13 18.91 -7.54
CA THR A 419 32.11 18.69 -8.60
C THR A 419 32.57 20.03 -9.18
N PHE A 420 33.87 20.22 -9.34
CA PHE A 420 34.42 21.37 -10.06
C PHE A 420 35.48 20.97 -11.08
N GLU A 421 35.58 21.75 -12.16
CA GLU A 421 36.63 21.61 -13.17
C GLU A 421 37.77 22.58 -12.88
N LYS A 422 38.98 22.03 -12.67
CA LYS A 422 40.22 22.80 -12.63
C LYS A 422 40.71 23.01 -14.06
N ILE A 423 40.81 24.27 -14.48
CA ILE A 423 41.41 24.65 -15.76
C ILE A 423 42.82 25.19 -15.57
N SER A 424 43.65 25.08 -16.60
CA SER A 424 44.93 25.78 -16.68
C SER A 424 44.68 27.30 -16.68
N GLN A 425 45.62 28.10 -16.17
CA GLN A 425 45.58 29.56 -16.36
C GLN A 425 45.57 29.94 -17.85
#